data_AF-A0A2A4V817-F1
#
_entry.id   AF-A0A2A4V817-F1
#
_cell.length_a   1.000
_cell.length_b   1.000
_cell.length_c   1.000
_cell.angle_alpha   90.00
_cell.angle_beta   90.00
_cell.angle_gamma   90.00
#
_symmetry.space_group_name_H-M   'P 1'
#
loop_
_entity.id
_entity.type
_entity.pdbx_description
1 polymer ?
#
loop_
_entity_poly.entity_id
_entity_poly.type
_entity_poly.pdbx_seq_one_letter_code
_entity_poly.pdbx_strand_id
1 'polypeptide(L)'
;MEGEFWVIRTDQQKANAAAAVSLCPVNPDKPFCVQVKTYDEKRSKAQNRLSHQWYIDISAQGKEYTPKQAKAKCKYHYGLPVMRADEMYMKYWDIARFDERSYPDILEILEEYPMTKFMGVKQMSQYLTDIQNELGSKYQLTDPSLYGLE
;
A
#
# COMPACT_ATOMS: atom_id res chain seq x y z
N MET A 1 -7.40 -16.60 12.24
CA MET A 1 -7.12 -16.26 13.65
C MET A 1 -7.11 -14.76 13.73
N GLU A 2 -8.18 -14.18 14.26
CA GLU A 2 -8.21 -12.76 14.59
C GLU A 2 -7.36 -12.55 15.85
N GLY A 3 -6.49 -11.55 15.83
CA GLY A 3 -5.60 -11.23 16.94
C GLY A 3 -5.01 -9.84 16.73
N GLU A 4 -4.75 -9.16 17.84
CA GLU A 4 -4.14 -7.83 17.81
C GLU A 4 -2.63 -7.95 17.61
N PHE A 5 -2.09 -7.18 16.67
CA PHE A 5 -0.67 -7.11 16.40
C PHE A 5 -0.15 -5.74 16.81
N TRP A 6 0.89 -5.73 17.64
CA TRP A 6 1.46 -4.52 18.21
C TRP A 6 2.92 -4.38 17.78
N VAL A 7 3.25 -3.30 17.09
CA VAL A 7 4.65 -2.94 16.82
C VAL A 7 5.11 -1.89 17.79
N ILE A 8 6.12 -2.26 18.58
CA ILE A 8 6.65 -1.47 19.67
C ILE A 8 7.91 -0.76 19.18
N ARG A 9 7.81 0.55 18.92
CA ARG A 9 8.93 1.45 18.59
C ARG A 9 9.23 2.45 19.70
N THR A 10 8.24 2.73 20.55
CA THR A 10 8.35 3.69 21.66
C THR A 10 7.94 3.07 22.99
N ASP A 11 8.35 3.70 24.09
CA ASP A 11 7.94 3.26 25.43
C ASP A 11 6.43 3.36 25.67
N GLN A 12 5.76 4.33 25.02
CA GLN A 12 4.30 4.43 25.08
C GLN A 12 3.61 3.23 24.40
N GLN A 13 4.09 2.82 23.22
CA GLN A 13 3.57 1.64 22.52
C GLN A 13 3.84 0.35 23.32
N LYS A 14 5.00 0.28 23.98
CA LYS A 14 5.35 -0.82 24.89
C LYS A 14 4.37 -0.92 26.06
N ALA A 15 4.05 0.21 26.68
CA ALA A 15 3.08 0.27 27.78
C ALA A 15 1.68 -0.16 27.33
N ASN A 16 1.23 0.29 26.15
CA ASN A 16 -0.06 -0.08 25.60
C ASN A 16 -0.16 -1.60 25.32
N ALA A 17 0.88 -2.18 24.71
CA ALA A 17 0.93 -3.62 24.44
C ALA A 17 0.91 -4.45 25.75
N ALA A 18 1.64 -4.00 26.78
CA ALA A 18 1.64 -4.66 28.09
C ALA A 18 0.25 -4.57 28.77
N ALA A 19 -0.43 -3.43 28.65
CA ALA A 19 -1.79 -3.26 29.16
C ALA A 19 -2.78 -4.18 28.45
N ALA A 20 -2.70 -4.30 27.11
CA ALA A 20 -3.54 -5.20 26.34
C ALA A 20 -3.40 -6.67 26.78
N VAL A 21 -2.15 -7.14 26.95
CA VAL A 21 -1.87 -8.50 27.46
C VAL A 21 -2.42 -8.68 28.88
N SER A 22 -2.31 -7.66 29.72
CA SER A 22 -2.80 -7.69 31.11
C SER A 22 -4.32 -7.78 31.21
N LEU A 23 -5.04 -7.30 30.20
CA LEU A 23 -6.51 -7.35 30.12
C LEU A 23 -7.03 -8.66 29.53
N CYS A 24 -6.17 -9.53 28.96
CA CYS A 24 -6.60 -10.80 28.40
C CYS A 24 -7.13 -11.75 29.51
N PRO A 25 -8.36 -12.29 29.39
CA PRO A 25 -8.87 -13.25 30.35
C PRO A 25 -8.13 -14.58 30.25
N VAL A 26 -7.69 -15.14 31.38
CA VAL A 26 -7.01 -16.43 31.40
C VAL A 26 -8.05 -17.56 31.31
N ASN A 27 -8.01 -18.33 30.22
CA ASN A 27 -8.87 -19.48 30.01
C ASN A 27 -8.03 -20.70 29.52
N PRO A 28 -7.92 -21.78 30.29
CA PRO A 28 -7.17 -22.98 29.90
C PRO A 28 -7.66 -23.65 28.61
N ASP A 29 -8.96 -23.60 28.33
CA ASP A 29 -9.58 -24.21 27.13
C ASP A 29 -9.45 -23.32 25.89
N LYS A 30 -9.11 -22.03 26.08
CA LYS A 30 -8.91 -21.02 25.03
C LYS A 30 -7.71 -20.12 25.36
N PRO A 31 -6.48 -20.67 25.34
CA PRO A 31 -5.29 -19.92 25.74
C PRO A 31 -4.95 -18.84 24.70
N PHE A 32 -4.42 -17.71 25.20
CA PHE A 32 -3.81 -16.69 24.35
C PHE A 32 -2.35 -17.05 24.06
N CYS A 33 -1.90 -16.84 22.82
CA CYS A 33 -0.51 -17.00 22.42
C CYS A 33 0.15 -15.62 22.28
N VAL A 34 1.25 -15.39 23.01
CA VAL A 34 2.04 -14.15 22.91
C VAL A 34 3.38 -14.45 22.25
N GLN A 35 3.68 -13.76 21.15
CA GLN A 35 4.97 -13.87 20.46
C GLN A 35 5.70 -12.52 20.48
N VAL A 36 6.86 -12.48 21.13
CA VAL A 36 7.77 -11.32 21.09
C VAL A 36 8.92 -11.65 20.15
N LYS A 37 9.09 -10.85 19.11
CA LYS A 37 10.19 -10.98 18.14
C LYS A 37 10.64 -9.61 17.68
N THR A 38 11.90 -9.51 17.25
CA THR A 38 12.37 -8.33 16.53
C THR A 38 11.50 -8.13 15.28
N TYR A 39 10.93 -6.94 15.16
CA TYR A 39 10.11 -6.60 14.00
C TYR A 39 10.97 -5.91 12.95
N ASP A 40 11.23 -6.62 11.86
CA ASP A 40 11.79 -6.04 10.64
C ASP A 40 10.65 -5.93 9.63
N GLU A 41 10.08 -4.73 9.50
CA GLU A 41 9.09 -4.49 8.47
C GLU A 41 9.80 -4.52 7.12
N LYS A 42 9.52 -5.56 6.32
CA LYS A 42 9.93 -5.56 4.92
C LYS A 42 9.44 -4.27 4.28
N ARG A 43 10.36 -3.43 3.83
CA ARG A 43 10.08 -2.12 3.18
C ARG A 43 8.99 -2.22 2.10
N SER A 44 8.91 -3.34 1.39
CA SER A 44 7.86 -3.61 0.40
C SER A 44 6.45 -3.69 1.00
N LYS A 45 6.27 -4.22 2.21
CA LYS A 45 4.97 -4.23 2.90
C LYS A 45 4.54 -2.82 3.30
N ALA A 46 5.45 -2.03 3.87
CA ALA A 46 5.19 -0.63 4.24
C ALA A 46 4.77 0.19 3.01
N GLN A 47 5.52 0.08 1.91
CA GLN A 47 5.22 0.77 0.65
C GLN A 47 3.87 0.35 0.06
N ASN A 48 3.54 -0.94 0.11
CA ASN A 48 2.25 -1.41 -0.36
C ASN A 48 1.11 -0.85 0.48
N ARG A 49 1.20 -0.92 1.82
CA ARG A 49 0.20 -0.34 2.72
C ARG A 49 0.01 1.16 2.44
N LEU A 50 1.11 1.91 2.32
CA LEU A 50 1.07 3.33 2.02
C LEU A 50 0.34 3.62 0.70
N SER A 51 0.69 2.90 -0.38
CA SER A 51 0.03 3.08 -1.68
C SER A 51 -1.47 2.81 -1.60
N HIS A 52 -1.88 1.76 -0.87
CA HIS A 52 -3.28 1.39 -0.70
C HIS A 52 -4.05 2.44 0.09
N GLN A 53 -3.44 2.99 1.16
CA GLN A 53 -4.03 4.09 1.91
C GLN A 53 -4.25 5.31 1.02
N TRP A 54 -3.26 5.69 0.20
CA TRP A 54 -3.39 6.86 -0.65
C TRP A 54 -4.48 6.72 -1.72
N TYR A 55 -4.71 5.52 -2.25
CA TYR A 55 -5.85 5.32 -3.16
C TYR A 55 -7.20 5.53 -2.46
N ILE A 56 -7.30 5.16 -1.18
CA ILE A 56 -8.49 5.40 -0.35
C ILE A 56 -8.64 6.90 -0.11
N ASP A 57 -7.57 7.60 0.27
CA ASP A 57 -7.57 9.03 0.54
C ASP A 57 -7.98 9.83 -0.70
N ILE A 58 -7.40 9.53 -1.87
CA ILE A 58 -7.75 10.15 -3.16
C ILE A 58 -9.22 9.92 -3.49
N SER A 59 -9.71 8.70 -3.30
CA SER A 59 -11.11 8.35 -3.55
C SER A 59 -12.07 9.10 -2.60
N ALA A 60 -11.77 9.11 -1.31
CA ALA A 60 -12.62 9.71 -0.28
C ALA A 60 -12.68 11.24 -0.41
N GLN A 61 -11.55 11.88 -0.71
CA GLN A 61 -11.45 13.34 -0.81
C GLN A 61 -11.92 13.85 -2.17
N GLY A 62 -11.55 13.16 -3.25
CA GLY A 62 -11.91 13.55 -4.61
C GLY A 62 -13.37 13.27 -4.95
N LYS A 63 -13.96 12.19 -4.41
CA LYS A 63 -15.34 11.72 -4.69
C LYS A 63 -15.66 11.47 -6.17
N GLU A 64 -14.66 11.50 -7.04
CA GLU A 64 -14.78 11.25 -8.49
C GLU A 64 -14.60 9.76 -8.85
N TYR A 65 -13.82 9.02 -8.05
CA TYR A 65 -13.38 7.67 -8.37
C TYR A 65 -13.46 6.77 -7.14
N THR A 66 -13.71 5.48 -7.36
CA THR A 66 -13.50 4.44 -6.33
C THR A 66 -12.00 4.25 -6.04
N PRO A 67 -11.60 3.61 -4.92
CA PRO A 67 -10.19 3.34 -4.65
C PRO A 67 -9.51 2.49 -5.74
N LYS A 68 -10.28 1.60 -6.40
CA LYS A 68 -9.78 0.77 -7.50
C LYS A 68 -9.49 1.60 -8.76
N GLN A 69 -10.40 2.51 -9.11
CA GLN A 69 -10.22 3.46 -10.20
C GLN A 69 -9.08 4.45 -9.92
N ALA A 70 -8.98 4.95 -8.68
CA ALA A 70 -7.87 5.80 -8.25
C ALA A 70 -6.53 5.08 -8.40
N LYS A 71 -6.47 3.80 -8.00
CA LYS A 71 -5.29 2.93 -8.21
C LYS A 71 -4.95 2.76 -9.69
N ALA A 72 -5.92 2.50 -10.56
CA ALA A 72 -5.67 2.36 -12.00
C ALA A 72 -5.11 3.64 -12.62
N LYS A 73 -5.67 4.79 -12.24
CA LYS A 73 -5.16 6.10 -12.67
C LYS A 73 -3.74 6.35 -12.18
N CYS A 74 -3.45 6.07 -10.91
CA CYS A 74 -2.09 6.22 -10.39
C CYS A 74 -1.10 5.31 -11.14
N LYS A 75 -1.46 4.03 -11.35
CA LYS A 75 -0.65 3.11 -12.16
C LYS A 75 -0.39 3.65 -13.56
N TYR A 76 -1.40 4.20 -14.22
CA TYR A 76 -1.22 4.75 -15.57
C TYR A 76 -0.31 5.98 -15.59
N HIS A 77 -0.59 6.97 -14.75
CA HIS A 77 0.09 8.27 -14.81
C HIS A 77 1.48 8.27 -14.15
N TYR A 78 1.69 7.47 -13.11
CA TYR A 78 2.93 7.49 -12.34
C TYR A 78 3.63 6.13 -12.35
N GLY A 79 2.87 5.03 -12.37
CA GLY A 79 3.44 3.69 -12.37
C GLY A 79 4.06 3.30 -13.71
N LEU A 80 3.36 3.58 -14.81
CA LEU A 80 3.80 3.22 -16.16
C LEU A 80 5.09 3.95 -16.56
N PRO A 81 5.27 5.27 -16.32
CA PRO A 81 6.56 5.93 -16.57
C PRO A 81 7.73 5.27 -15.83
N VAL A 82 7.53 4.87 -14.56
CA VAL A 82 8.55 4.14 -13.79
C VAL A 82 8.87 2.78 -14.43
N MET A 83 7.85 2.08 -14.92
CA MET A 83 8.02 0.76 -15.56
C MET A 83 8.55 0.83 -16.99
N ARG A 84 8.51 1.99 -17.67
CA ARG A 84 9.08 2.17 -19.01
C ARG A 84 10.60 1.96 -19.05
N ALA A 85 11.28 2.12 -17.92
CA ALA A 85 12.71 1.80 -17.78
C ALA A 85 13.00 0.28 -17.66
N ASP A 86 11.97 -0.55 -17.50
CA ASP A 86 12.09 -2.01 -17.38
C ASP A 86 11.81 -2.69 -18.74
N GLU A 87 12.87 -3.11 -19.42
CA GLU A 87 12.78 -3.71 -20.76
C GLU A 87 11.92 -4.98 -20.80
N MET A 88 11.96 -5.79 -19.74
CA MET A 88 11.18 -7.03 -19.68
C MET A 88 9.69 -6.73 -19.54
N TYR A 89 9.34 -5.79 -18.67
CA TYR A 89 7.96 -5.33 -18.53
C TYR A 89 7.44 -4.72 -19.84
N MET A 90 8.24 -3.88 -20.49
CA MET A 90 7.86 -3.23 -21.75
C MET A 90 7.65 -4.23 -22.88
N LYS A 91 8.44 -5.30 -22.96
CA LYS A 91 8.17 -6.38 -23.90
C LYS A 91 6.78 -6.99 -23.71
N TYR A 92 6.34 -7.23 -22.47
CA TYR A 92 4.99 -7.74 -22.20
C TYR A 92 3.91 -6.71 -22.50
N TRP A 93 4.17 -5.43 -22.21
CA TRP A 93 3.30 -4.32 -22.53
C TRP A 93 3.02 -4.24 -24.04
N ASP A 94 4.06 -4.37 -24.86
CA ASP A 94 3.99 -4.34 -26.32
C ASP A 94 3.27 -5.57 -26.88
N ILE A 95 3.57 -6.78 -26.37
CA ILE A 95 2.87 -8.02 -26.77
C ILE A 95 1.37 -7.92 -26.51
N ALA A 96 0.97 -7.30 -25.39
CA ALA A 96 -0.42 -7.08 -25.04
C ALA A 96 -1.08 -5.91 -25.80
N ARG A 97 -0.30 -5.18 -26.61
CA ARG A 97 -0.73 -4.04 -27.44
C ARG A 97 -1.46 -2.98 -26.64
N PHE A 98 -0.98 -2.68 -25.43
CA PHE A 98 -1.62 -1.71 -24.55
C PHE A 98 -1.68 -0.31 -25.17
N ASP A 99 -0.63 0.10 -25.90
CA ASP A 99 -0.56 1.41 -26.55
C ASP A 99 -1.54 1.56 -27.75
N GLU A 100 -2.12 0.46 -28.24
CA GLU A 100 -3.17 0.48 -29.28
C GLU A 100 -4.58 0.66 -28.70
N ARG A 101 -4.74 0.59 -27.36
CA ARG A 101 -6.04 0.64 -26.69
C ARG A 101 -6.42 2.08 -26.34
N SER A 102 -7.73 2.33 -26.18
CA SER A 102 -8.19 3.62 -25.71
C SER A 102 -7.82 3.83 -24.23
N TYR A 103 -7.69 5.09 -23.80
CA TYR A 103 -7.38 5.39 -22.40
C TYR A 103 -8.38 4.77 -21.40
N PRO A 104 -9.71 4.83 -21.62
CA PRO A 104 -10.67 4.11 -20.77
C PRO A 104 -10.41 2.60 -20.69
N ASP A 105 -10.15 1.94 -21.83
CA ASP A 105 -9.87 0.50 -21.85
C ASP A 105 -8.60 0.15 -21.07
N ILE A 106 -7.56 0.99 -21.19
CA ILE A 106 -6.32 0.80 -20.43
C ILE A 106 -6.60 0.91 -18.94
N LEU A 107 -7.38 1.89 -18.50
CA LEU A 107 -7.73 2.04 -17.09
C LEU A 107 -8.51 0.83 -16.58
N GLU A 108 -9.50 0.34 -17.32
CA GLU A 108 -10.28 -0.86 -16.96
C GLU A 108 -9.36 -2.09 -16.79
N ILE A 109 -8.39 -2.27 -17.70
CA ILE A 109 -7.42 -3.35 -17.58
C ILE A 109 -6.51 -3.12 -16.36
N LEU A 110 -6.04 -1.89 -16.12
CA LEU A 110 -5.15 -1.56 -15.01
C LEU A 110 -5.82 -1.64 -13.63
N GLU A 111 -7.15 -1.61 -13.57
CA GLU A 111 -7.88 -1.88 -12.33
C GLU A 111 -7.60 -3.29 -11.80
N GLU A 112 -7.56 -4.29 -12.70
CA GLU A 112 -7.30 -5.69 -12.35
C GLU A 112 -5.82 -6.07 -12.47
N TYR A 113 -5.10 -5.48 -13.43
CA TYR A 113 -3.74 -5.89 -13.74
C TYR A 113 -2.75 -5.54 -12.61
N PRO A 114 -1.98 -6.50 -12.08
CA PRO A 114 -1.15 -6.29 -10.91
C PRO A 114 0.21 -5.63 -11.21
N MET A 115 0.24 -4.52 -11.98
CA MET A 115 1.46 -3.79 -12.37
C MET A 115 2.46 -3.59 -11.21
N THR A 116 1.99 -3.13 -10.05
CA THR A 116 2.85 -2.84 -8.89
C THR A 116 3.52 -4.08 -8.30
N LYS A 117 3.07 -5.30 -8.62
CA LYS A 117 3.77 -6.54 -8.21
C LYS A 117 5.09 -6.75 -8.95
N PHE A 118 5.24 -6.14 -10.13
CA PHE A 118 6.47 -6.20 -10.91
C PHE A 118 7.48 -5.12 -10.50
N MET A 119 7.06 -4.14 -9.69
CA MET A 119 7.95 -3.10 -9.19
C MET A 119 8.86 -3.64 -8.09
N GLY A 120 10.16 -3.47 -8.26
CA GLY A 120 11.14 -3.59 -7.18
C GLY A 120 11.01 -2.43 -6.17
N VAL A 121 11.72 -2.53 -5.04
CA VAL A 121 11.65 -1.54 -3.94
C VAL A 121 12.00 -0.11 -4.40
N LYS A 122 12.96 0.03 -5.33
CA LYS A 122 13.35 1.34 -5.88
C LYS A 122 12.25 1.93 -6.76
N GLN A 123 11.73 1.16 -7.71
CA GLN A 123 10.62 1.56 -8.59
C GLN A 123 9.38 1.92 -7.76
N MET A 124 9.03 1.12 -6.75
CA MET A 124 7.91 1.40 -5.87
C MET A 124 8.12 2.68 -5.03
N SER A 125 9.37 2.98 -4.62
CA SER A 125 9.68 4.25 -3.95
C SER A 125 9.46 5.43 -4.88
N GLN A 126 9.96 5.34 -6.12
CA GLN A 126 9.79 6.41 -7.12
C GLN A 126 8.31 6.65 -7.43
N TYR A 127 7.56 5.57 -7.66
CA TYR A 127 6.11 5.63 -7.88
C TYR A 127 5.35 6.37 -6.77
N LEU A 128 5.69 6.07 -5.50
CA LEU A 128 5.12 6.77 -4.34
C LEU A 128 5.57 8.25 -4.28
N THR A 129 6.84 8.53 -4.57
CA THR A 129 7.34 9.91 -4.63
C THR A 129 6.61 10.73 -5.70
N ASP A 130 6.39 10.15 -6.88
CA ASP A 130 5.70 10.82 -7.99
C ASP A 130 4.23 11.11 -7.62
N ILE A 131 3.53 10.14 -7.02
CA ILE A 131 2.18 10.38 -6.49
C ILE A 131 2.18 11.53 -5.47
N GLN A 132 3.10 11.51 -4.49
CA GLN A 132 3.14 12.53 -3.45
C GLN A 132 3.40 13.92 -4.01
N ASN A 133 4.31 14.04 -4.98
CA ASN A 133 4.66 15.31 -5.59
C ASN A 133 3.50 15.90 -6.39
N GLU A 134 2.81 15.08 -7.18
CA GLU A 134 1.75 15.54 -8.08
C GLU A 134 0.40 15.70 -7.37
N LEU A 135 0.09 14.82 -6.42
CA LEU A 135 -1.21 14.74 -5.78
C LEU A 135 -1.24 15.25 -4.33
N GLY A 136 -0.09 15.40 -3.68
CA GLY A 136 -0.02 15.81 -2.27
C GLY A 136 -0.46 17.25 -2.00
N SER A 137 -0.51 18.10 -3.03
CA SER A 137 -1.09 19.46 -2.93
C SER A 137 -2.61 19.45 -3.06
N LYS A 138 -3.18 18.44 -3.72
CA LYS A 138 -4.62 18.30 -3.96
C LYS A 138 -5.31 17.44 -2.91
N TYR A 139 -4.61 16.45 -2.38
CA TYR A 139 -5.14 15.49 -1.42
C TYR A 139 -4.22 15.38 -0.21
N GLN A 140 -4.81 15.21 0.97
CA GLN A 140 -4.09 14.84 2.17
C GLN A 140 -3.76 13.34 2.10
N LEU A 141 -2.53 13.02 1.69
CA LEU A 141 -2.04 11.65 1.55
C LEU A 141 -1.47 11.17 2.88
N THR A 142 -2.22 10.32 3.57
CA THR A 142 -1.92 9.90 4.96
C THR A 142 -0.95 8.73 4.97
N ASP A 143 0.03 8.76 5.87
CA ASP A 143 0.85 7.59 6.20
C ASP A 143 0.33 6.96 7.50
N PRO A 144 -0.34 5.79 7.46
CA PRO A 144 -0.87 5.13 8.65
C PRO A 144 0.20 4.82 9.70
N SER A 145 1.44 4.62 9.27
CA SER A 145 2.54 4.29 10.18
C SER A 145 2.91 5.44 11.12
N LEU A 146 2.67 6.69 10.72
CA LEU A 146 2.87 7.87 11.56
C LEU A 146 1.87 7.95 12.71
N TYR A 147 0.71 7.31 12.56
CA TYR A 147 -0.37 7.31 13.56
C TYR A 147 -0.40 6.02 14.40
N GLY A 148 0.58 5.12 14.21
CA GLY A 148 0.61 3.82 14.88
C GLY A 148 -0.55 2.90 14.48
N LEU A 149 -1.18 3.17 13.33
CA LEU A 149 -2.23 2.34 12.75
C LEU A 149 -1.55 1.34 11.81
N GLU A 150 -1.64 0.06 12.13
CA GLU A 150 -1.13 -1.05 11.32
C GLU A 150 -2.24 -1.81 10.57
#